data_AF-A0A2N6NEC2-F1
#
_entry.id   AF-A0A2N6NEC2-F1
#
_cell.length_a   1.000
_cell.length_b   1.000
_cell.length_c   1.000
_cell.angle_alpha   90.00
_cell.angle_beta   90.00
_cell.angle_gamma   90.00
#
_symmetry.space_group_name_H-M   'P 1'
#
loop_
_entity.id
_entity.type
_entity.pdbx_description
1 polymer ?
#
loop_
_entity_poly.entity_id
_entity_poly.type
_entity_poly.pdbx_seq_one_letter_code
_entity_poly.pdbx_strand_id
1 'polypeptide(L)'
;MPFNANGKFDRHALSVIALGPQTSQLSREIITPRSNLERVICEEYENVLGVRTGITDNFFDLGGHSLVATCVISRIKERLHAEVTLRDIFDFPAVADLAEKLNLSLGKAVYTQIPQNKYSSSVEQSFAQGRLWFLSRLHPQSAWYHTPVAVRLRGPLQINALHRALQALEERHESLRTTFTQHDGVGLQVVQPFEPKKLEIIDMAGATRDALQQALQREQTTPFNLETEPGWRTSILRLGEEDHVLSIVMHHIITDGWSIGIIQRELAMFYSAACQGIEPLSQSGRGKRLRKLSTNVSLSTGSVS
;
A
#
# COMPACT_ATOMS: atom_id res chain seq x y z
N MET A 1 26.92 20.95 -16.09
CA MET A 1 26.01 19.81 -16.43
C MET A 1 26.62 19.05 -17.60
N PRO A 2 26.68 17.69 -17.57
CA PRO A 2 27.37 16.92 -18.59
C PRO A 2 26.54 16.80 -19.89
N PHE A 3 27.21 16.96 -21.01
CA PHE A 3 26.67 16.75 -22.36
C PHE A 3 27.44 15.60 -23.03
N ASN A 4 26.77 14.82 -23.86
CA ASN A 4 27.41 13.79 -24.67
C ASN A 4 28.10 14.42 -25.90
N ALA A 5 28.86 13.62 -26.65
CA ALA A 5 29.57 14.05 -27.85
C ALA A 5 28.66 14.69 -28.94
N ASN A 6 27.34 14.50 -28.85
CA ASN A 6 26.35 15.08 -29.75
C ASN A 6 25.69 16.36 -29.19
N GLY A 7 26.24 16.95 -28.13
CA GLY A 7 25.72 18.17 -27.50
C GLY A 7 24.36 18.00 -26.81
N LYS A 8 23.89 16.76 -26.62
CA LYS A 8 22.66 16.45 -25.87
C LYS A 8 23.00 16.15 -24.41
N PHE A 9 22.05 16.42 -23.51
CA PHE A 9 22.19 16.05 -22.11
C PHE A 9 22.47 14.56 -21.98
N ASP A 10 23.61 14.23 -21.37
CA ASP A 10 24.00 12.86 -21.17
C ASP A 10 23.25 12.31 -19.95
N ARG A 11 22.12 11.66 -20.21
CA ARG A 11 21.29 11.02 -19.17
C ARG A 11 22.06 9.98 -18.37
N HIS A 12 23.07 9.34 -18.96
CA HIS A 12 23.87 8.32 -18.29
C HIS A 12 24.97 8.95 -17.43
N ALA A 13 25.61 10.03 -17.90
CA ALA A 13 26.50 10.81 -17.06
C ALA A 13 25.74 11.53 -15.94
N LEU A 14 24.52 11.99 -16.19
CA LEU A 14 23.63 12.55 -15.16
C LEU A 14 23.19 11.49 -14.14
N SER A 15 22.83 10.28 -14.59
CA SER A 15 22.51 9.19 -13.67
C SER A 15 23.74 8.75 -12.89
N VAL A 16 24.94 8.73 -13.49
CA VAL A 16 26.20 8.44 -12.79
C VAL A 16 26.61 9.57 -11.84
N ILE A 17 26.28 10.84 -12.12
CA ILE A 17 26.43 11.94 -11.16
C ILE A 17 25.41 11.80 -10.01
N ALA A 18 24.19 11.34 -10.30
CA ALA A 18 23.18 11.03 -9.30
C ALA A 18 23.48 9.72 -8.51
N LEU A 19 24.28 8.81 -9.08
CA LEU A 19 24.68 7.51 -8.51
C LEU A 19 26.12 7.51 -7.98
N GLY A 20 26.90 8.58 -8.18
CA GLY A 20 28.19 8.82 -7.54
C GLY A 20 28.02 8.74 -6.03
N PRO A 21 29.09 8.46 -5.26
CA PRO A 21 29.03 8.02 -3.86
C PRO A 21 27.95 8.82 -3.17
N GLN A 22 26.80 8.16 -2.94
CA GLN A 22 25.54 8.73 -2.46
C GLN A 22 25.93 9.94 -1.67
N THR A 23 25.73 11.15 -2.26
CA THR A 23 26.17 12.41 -1.63
C THR A 23 25.86 12.21 -0.19
N SER A 24 26.94 12.01 0.58
CA SER A 24 26.91 11.73 2.00
C SER A 24 25.79 12.59 2.49
N GLN A 25 24.75 11.98 3.11
CA GLN A 25 23.73 12.68 3.88
C GLN A 25 24.34 14.01 4.24
N LEU A 26 24.01 15.09 3.51
CA LEU A 26 24.40 16.42 3.96
C LEU A 26 23.77 16.40 5.32
N SER A 27 24.60 16.23 6.36
CA SER A 27 24.17 15.69 7.64
C SER A 27 23.08 16.61 8.08
N ARG A 28 21.83 16.23 7.78
CA ARG A 28 20.73 17.17 7.85
C ARG A 28 20.70 17.46 9.32
N GLU A 29 20.98 18.70 9.70
CA GLU A 29 21.13 19.01 11.11
C GLU A 29 19.75 18.80 11.72
N ILE A 30 19.56 17.63 12.34
CA ILE A 30 18.28 17.24 12.91
C ILE A 30 18.16 18.01 14.21
N ILE A 31 17.59 19.22 14.11
CA ILE A 31 17.36 20.05 15.27
C ILE A 31 16.22 19.41 16.08
N THR A 32 16.53 19.09 17.34
CA THR A 32 15.61 18.37 18.22
C THR A 32 14.41 19.24 18.62
N PRO A 33 13.24 18.63 18.88
CA PRO A 33 12.07 19.33 19.40
C PRO A 33 12.36 20.12 20.69
N ARG A 34 11.86 21.34 20.75
CA ARG A 34 11.94 22.27 21.90
C ARG A 34 10.65 22.30 22.69
N SER A 35 9.52 21.91 22.08
CA SER A 35 8.20 21.83 22.72
C SER A 35 7.55 20.45 22.57
N ASN A 36 6.55 20.16 23.42
CA ASN A 36 5.75 18.94 23.30
C ASN A 36 5.01 18.87 21.96
N LEU A 37 4.56 20.01 21.44
CA LEU A 37 3.85 20.12 20.17
C LEU A 37 4.76 19.73 18.99
N GLU A 38 5.95 20.34 18.92
CA GLU A 38 6.97 20.00 17.92
C GLU A 38 7.36 18.52 18.00
N ARG A 39 7.52 17.98 19.22
CA ARG A 39 7.84 16.56 19.42
C ARG A 39 6.78 15.65 18.83
N VAL A 40 5.50 15.96 19.07
CA VAL A 40 4.39 15.18 18.52
C VAL A 40 4.38 15.24 17.00
N ILE A 41 4.57 16.43 16.41
CA ILE A 41 4.57 16.60 14.95
C ILE A 41 5.75 15.84 14.33
N CYS A 42 6.96 15.96 14.87
CA CYS A 42 8.13 15.19 14.45
C CYS A 42 7.83 13.69 14.50
N GLU A 43 7.31 13.17 15.62
CA GLU A 43 6.98 11.74 15.75
C GLU A 43 5.95 11.27 14.70
N GLU A 44 4.90 12.06 14.42
CA GLU A 44 3.94 11.69 13.39
C GLU A 44 4.53 11.77 11.97
N TYR A 45 5.42 12.72 11.70
CA TYR A 45 6.17 12.78 10.44
C TYR A 45 7.05 11.52 10.30
N GLU A 46 7.83 11.17 11.32
CA GLU A 46 8.67 9.97 11.32
C GLU A 46 7.84 8.69 11.13
N ASN A 47 6.68 8.60 11.78
CA ASN A 47 5.79 7.44 11.69
C ASN A 47 5.21 7.24 10.28
N VAL A 48 4.91 8.33 9.56
CA VAL A 48 4.29 8.25 8.23
C VAL A 48 5.33 8.24 7.11
N LEU A 49 6.38 9.07 7.20
CA LEU A 49 7.43 9.19 6.18
C LEU A 49 8.54 8.13 6.34
N GLY A 50 8.72 7.56 7.53
CA GLY A 50 9.75 6.54 7.80
C GLY A 50 11.18 7.09 7.88
N VAL A 51 11.35 8.40 7.96
CA VAL A 51 12.64 9.10 8.06
C VAL A 51 12.69 9.94 9.33
N ARG A 52 13.87 10.09 9.93
CA ARG A 52 14.02 10.95 11.11
C ARG A 52 13.74 12.40 10.76
N THR A 53 13.04 13.11 11.65
CA THR A 53 12.51 14.46 11.38
C THR A 53 12.88 15.42 12.52
N GLY A 54 13.57 16.51 12.18
CA GLY A 54 13.86 17.65 13.03
C GLY A 54 12.86 18.79 12.85
N ILE A 55 12.92 19.81 13.73
CA ILE A 55 11.92 20.88 13.74
C ILE A 55 12.00 21.84 12.55
N THR A 56 13.17 21.99 11.95
CA THR A 56 13.38 22.83 10.76
C THR A 56 13.05 22.09 9.47
N ASP A 57 12.51 20.88 9.58
CA ASP A 57 12.39 20.02 8.44
C ASP A 57 11.15 20.28 7.61
N ASN A 58 11.39 20.64 6.34
CA ASN A 58 10.33 20.78 5.35
C ASN A 58 9.73 19.40 5.02
N PHE A 59 8.42 19.28 5.21
CA PHE A 59 7.63 18.08 4.94
C PHE A 59 7.80 17.54 3.51
N PHE A 60 7.84 18.42 2.51
CA PHE A 60 7.92 18.03 1.09
C PHE A 60 9.34 17.59 0.70
N ASP A 61 10.37 18.21 1.28
CA ASP A 61 11.77 17.80 1.07
C ASP A 61 12.06 16.41 1.66
N LEU A 62 11.28 15.99 2.67
CA LEU A 62 11.31 14.64 3.23
C LEU A 62 10.57 13.60 2.39
N GLY A 63 10.05 13.98 1.21
CA GLY A 63 9.26 13.12 0.33
C GLY A 63 7.76 13.13 0.64
N GLY A 64 7.28 14.09 1.43
CA GLY A 64 5.87 14.28 1.71
C GLY A 64 5.08 14.70 0.47
N HIS A 65 3.84 14.19 0.37
CA HIS A 65 2.87 14.59 -0.65
C HIS A 65 1.46 14.62 -0.06
N SER A 66 0.46 15.07 -0.81
CA SER A 66 -0.89 15.38 -0.28
C SER A 66 -1.56 14.23 0.49
N LEU A 67 -1.38 12.98 0.05
CA LEU A 67 -1.90 11.81 0.76
C LEU A 67 -1.20 11.59 2.11
N VAL A 68 0.14 11.60 2.13
CA VAL A 68 0.93 11.53 3.38
C VAL A 68 0.55 12.68 4.32
N ALA A 69 0.39 13.89 3.78
CA ALA A 69 -0.02 15.06 4.54
C ALA A 69 -1.38 14.84 5.19
N THR A 70 -2.34 14.27 4.46
CA THR A 70 -3.68 13.94 4.99
C THR A 70 -3.58 12.90 6.13
N CYS A 71 -2.74 11.88 5.98
CA CYS A 71 -2.51 10.89 7.04
C CYS A 71 -1.89 11.53 8.29
N VAL A 72 -0.89 12.37 8.12
CA VAL A 72 -0.23 13.12 9.20
C VAL A 72 -1.23 14.06 9.90
N ILE A 73 -2.06 14.77 9.14
CA ILE A 73 -3.13 15.63 9.68
C ILE A 73 -4.09 14.83 10.55
N SER A 74 -4.54 13.67 10.09
CA SER A 74 -5.45 12.82 10.86
C SER A 74 -4.83 12.39 12.20
N ARG A 75 -3.54 12.02 12.19
CA ARG A 75 -2.80 11.61 13.38
C ARG A 75 -2.55 12.76 14.35
N ILE A 76 -2.19 13.93 13.84
CA ILE A 76 -2.03 15.15 14.63
C ILE A 76 -3.37 15.55 15.27
N LYS A 77 -4.47 15.52 14.50
CA LYS A 77 -5.82 15.77 15.02
C LYS A 77 -6.19 14.84 16.17
N GLU A 78 -5.89 13.55 16.01
CA GLU A 78 -6.16 12.53 17.02
C GLU A 78 -5.34 12.74 18.31
N ARG A 79 -4.03 13.02 18.18
CA ARG A 79 -3.13 13.16 19.34
C ARG A 79 -3.19 14.52 20.05
N LEU A 80 -3.47 15.59 19.32
CA LEU A 80 -3.35 16.97 19.82
C LEU A 80 -4.69 17.70 19.89
N HIS A 81 -5.77 17.11 19.38
CA HIS A 81 -7.10 17.75 19.31
C HIS A 81 -7.02 19.16 18.70
N ALA A 82 -6.17 19.32 17.68
CA ALA A 82 -5.89 20.59 17.01
C ALA A 82 -6.50 20.62 15.61
N GLU A 83 -6.98 21.79 15.16
CA GLU A 83 -7.42 21.96 13.78
C GLU A 83 -6.20 22.11 12.88
N VAL A 84 -5.96 21.11 12.05
CA VAL A 84 -4.94 21.13 11.00
C VAL A 84 -5.59 20.83 9.67
N THR A 85 -5.28 21.64 8.67
CA THR A 85 -5.75 21.46 7.30
C THR A 85 -4.59 21.13 6.39
N LEU A 86 -4.90 20.63 5.19
CA LEU A 86 -3.87 20.41 4.16
C LEU A 86 -3.16 21.72 3.80
N ARG A 87 -3.92 22.83 3.76
CA ARG A 87 -3.37 24.16 3.53
C ARG A 87 -2.31 24.53 4.56
N ASP A 88 -2.53 24.24 5.84
CA ASP A 88 -1.55 24.57 6.88
C ASP A 88 -0.19 23.88 6.65
N ILE A 89 -0.18 22.62 6.16
CA ILE A 89 1.06 21.92 5.82
C ILE A 89 1.76 22.55 4.60
N PHE A 90 1.00 23.07 3.64
CA PHE A 90 1.58 23.76 2.48
C PHE A 90 2.12 25.14 2.83
N ASP A 91 1.39 25.91 3.64
CA ASP A 91 1.76 27.27 4.04
C ASP A 91 2.90 27.25 5.08
N PHE A 92 2.95 26.23 5.95
CA PHE A 92 3.93 26.05 7.01
C PHE A 92 4.58 24.65 6.92
N PRO A 93 5.44 24.41 5.93
CA PRO A 93 5.98 23.08 5.67
C PRO A 93 7.04 22.63 6.67
N ALA A 94 7.67 23.56 7.41
CA ALA A 94 8.59 23.23 8.49
C ALA A 94 7.83 22.95 9.79
N VAL A 95 8.28 21.95 10.54
CA VAL A 95 7.61 21.51 11.79
C VAL A 95 7.50 22.63 12.82
N ALA A 96 8.52 23.47 12.98
CA ALA A 96 8.51 24.61 13.90
C ALA A 96 7.41 25.62 13.53
N ASP A 97 7.31 25.99 12.26
CA ASP A 97 6.31 26.95 11.76
C ASP A 97 4.88 26.39 11.90
N LEU A 98 4.72 25.09 11.59
CA LEU A 98 3.45 24.41 11.79
C LEU A 98 3.08 24.36 13.28
N ALA A 99 4.03 24.08 14.16
CA ALA A 99 3.80 24.07 15.61
C ALA A 99 3.35 25.45 16.10
N GLU A 100 3.99 26.54 15.68
CA GLU A 100 3.56 27.90 16.05
C GLU A 100 2.13 28.19 15.58
N LYS A 101 1.81 27.80 14.34
CA LYS A 101 0.45 27.94 13.79
C LYS A 101 -0.58 27.18 14.61
N LEU A 102 -0.28 25.93 14.98
CA LEU A 102 -1.19 25.08 15.75
C LEU A 102 -1.33 25.51 17.20
N ASN A 103 -0.32 26.17 17.77
CA ASN A 103 -0.38 26.68 19.15
C ASN A 103 -1.55 27.65 19.34
N LEU A 104 -1.94 28.38 18.28
CA LEU A 104 -3.07 29.32 18.27
C LEU A 104 -4.46 28.64 18.17
N SER A 105 -4.50 27.36 17.77
CA SER A 105 -5.72 26.57 17.55
C SER A 105 -5.83 25.32 18.45
N LEU A 106 -4.89 25.12 19.37
CA LEU A 106 -4.90 24.00 20.33
C LEU A 106 -6.23 23.92 21.09
N GLY A 107 -6.80 22.71 21.14
CA GLY A 107 -8.02 22.41 21.90
C GLY A 107 -9.32 22.96 21.30
N LYS A 108 -9.28 23.59 20.12
CA LYS A 108 -10.48 24.12 19.45
C LYS A 108 -11.18 23.07 18.56
N ALA A 109 -10.51 21.97 18.22
CA ALA A 109 -11.03 20.94 17.34
C ALA A 109 -11.66 19.80 18.13
N VAL A 110 -12.87 19.39 17.76
CA VAL A 110 -13.41 18.09 18.13
C VAL A 110 -13.03 17.10 17.04
N TYR A 111 -12.12 16.18 17.35
CA TYR A 111 -11.85 15.04 16.47
C TYR A 111 -12.96 14.00 16.68
N THR A 112 -13.81 13.82 15.68
CA THR A 112 -14.82 12.76 15.68
C THR A 112 -14.20 11.49 15.10
N GLN A 113 -13.93 10.51 15.96
CA GLN A 113 -13.54 9.18 15.51
C GLN A 113 -14.63 8.57 14.62
N ILE A 114 -14.21 7.86 13.58
CA ILE A 114 -15.12 7.01 12.82
C ILE A 114 -15.50 5.86 13.77
N PRO A 115 -16.76 5.77 14.25
CA PRO A 115 -17.14 4.74 15.19
C PRO A 115 -17.07 3.38 14.48
N GLN A 116 -16.61 2.35 15.21
CA GLN A 116 -16.74 0.99 14.72
C GLN A 116 -18.22 0.63 14.70
N ASN A 117 -18.79 0.47 13.50
CA ASN A 117 -20.15 0.01 13.35
C ASN A 117 -20.17 -1.52 13.37
N LYS A 118 -20.95 -2.13 14.27
CA LYS A 118 -21.21 -3.56 14.22
C LYS A 118 -22.37 -3.76 13.24
N TYR A 119 -22.05 -4.06 12.00
CA TYR A 119 -23.05 -4.34 10.98
C TYR A 119 -23.29 -5.86 10.90
N SER A 120 -24.56 -6.26 10.86
CA SER A 120 -24.99 -7.66 10.69
C SER A 120 -25.48 -7.95 9.27
N SER A 121 -25.47 -6.95 8.39
CA SER A 121 -26.03 -7.00 7.04
C SER A 121 -25.21 -6.16 6.07
N SER A 122 -25.71 -6.02 4.83
CA SER A 122 -25.17 -5.12 3.82
C SER A 122 -25.04 -3.68 4.33
N VAL A 123 -24.01 -2.99 3.83
CA VAL A 123 -23.72 -1.58 4.12
C VAL A 123 -23.76 -0.80 2.81
N GLU A 124 -24.12 0.48 2.83
CA GLU A 124 -24.05 1.31 1.63
C GLU A 124 -22.62 1.41 1.08
N GLN A 125 -22.52 1.44 -0.25
CA GLN A 125 -21.25 1.71 -0.93
C GLN A 125 -20.79 3.14 -0.64
N SER A 126 -19.48 3.32 -0.51
CA SER A 126 -18.90 4.66 -0.64
C SER A 126 -19.17 5.23 -2.04
N PHE A 127 -19.15 6.56 -2.18
CA PHE A 127 -19.32 7.22 -3.50
C PHE A 127 -18.33 6.70 -4.56
N ALA A 128 -17.08 6.45 -4.16
CA ALA A 128 -16.06 5.91 -5.06
C ALA A 128 -16.41 4.49 -5.53
N GLN A 129 -16.87 3.63 -4.60
CA GLN A 129 -17.34 2.29 -4.94
C GLN A 129 -18.57 2.34 -5.85
N GLY A 130 -19.55 3.21 -5.59
CA GLY A 130 -20.74 3.36 -6.41
C GLY A 130 -20.43 3.73 -7.87
N ARG A 131 -19.47 4.64 -8.10
CA ARG A 131 -18.99 4.95 -9.45
C ARG A 131 -18.36 3.75 -10.14
N LEU A 132 -17.46 3.04 -9.47
CA LEU A 132 -16.77 1.88 -10.04
C LEU A 132 -17.74 0.71 -10.29
N TRP A 133 -18.71 0.52 -9.40
CA TRP A 133 -19.76 -0.47 -9.53
C TRP A 133 -20.66 -0.22 -10.74
N PHE A 134 -21.06 1.03 -10.95
CA PHE A 134 -21.79 1.44 -12.16
C PHE A 134 -20.99 1.13 -13.44
N LEU A 135 -19.70 1.48 -13.46
CA LEU A 135 -18.84 1.25 -14.62
C LEU A 135 -18.61 -0.25 -14.90
N SER A 136 -18.44 -1.07 -13.86
CA SER A 136 -18.30 -2.52 -14.03
C SER A 136 -19.58 -3.15 -14.58
N ARG A 137 -20.76 -2.64 -14.20
CA ARG A 137 -22.04 -3.09 -14.75
C ARG A 137 -22.25 -2.66 -16.19
N LEU A 138 -21.76 -1.48 -16.59
CA LEU A 138 -21.83 -1.01 -17.98
C LEU A 138 -20.89 -1.77 -18.91
N HIS A 139 -19.72 -2.18 -18.41
CA HIS A 139 -18.71 -2.91 -19.17
C HIS A 139 -18.20 -4.15 -18.40
N PRO A 140 -19.04 -5.20 -18.25
CA PRO A 140 -18.75 -6.36 -17.39
C PRO A 140 -17.59 -7.23 -17.88
N GLN A 141 -17.17 -7.07 -19.13
CA GLN A 141 -16.03 -7.80 -19.71
C GLN A 141 -14.74 -6.97 -19.72
N SER A 142 -14.76 -5.73 -19.21
CA SER A 142 -13.58 -4.88 -19.21
C SER A 142 -12.66 -5.19 -18.03
N ALA A 143 -11.36 -5.08 -18.27
CA ALA A 143 -10.31 -5.17 -17.25
C ALA A 143 -9.79 -3.77 -16.82
N TRP A 144 -10.50 -2.69 -17.16
CA TRP A 144 -10.01 -1.30 -17.02
C TRP A 144 -9.65 -0.91 -15.58
N TYR A 145 -10.35 -1.50 -14.63
CA TYR A 145 -10.16 -1.25 -13.20
C TYR A 145 -9.52 -2.44 -12.48
N HIS A 146 -8.87 -3.34 -13.23
CA HIS A 146 -8.00 -4.31 -12.62
C HIS A 146 -6.69 -3.64 -12.20
N THR A 147 -6.14 -4.10 -11.09
CA THR A 147 -4.89 -3.65 -10.49
C THR A 147 -3.98 -4.87 -10.32
N PRO A 148 -3.45 -5.41 -11.43
CA PRO A 148 -2.63 -6.62 -11.38
C PRO A 148 -1.25 -6.32 -10.80
N VAL A 149 -0.76 -7.26 -10.00
CA VAL A 149 0.59 -7.27 -9.43
C VAL A 149 1.20 -8.65 -9.71
N ALA A 150 2.30 -8.68 -10.46
CA ALA A 150 3.07 -9.89 -10.71
C ALA A 150 4.47 -9.73 -10.13
N VAL A 151 4.87 -10.65 -9.25
CA VAL A 151 6.18 -10.65 -8.60
C VAL A 151 6.89 -11.96 -8.92
N ARG A 152 8.06 -11.86 -9.55
CA ARG A 152 8.92 -13.03 -9.73
C ARG A 152 9.71 -13.31 -8.45
N LEU A 153 9.60 -14.52 -7.95
CA LEU A 153 10.24 -15.01 -6.73
C LEU A 153 11.29 -16.05 -7.15
N ARG A 154 12.56 -15.78 -6.82
CA ARG A 154 13.67 -16.69 -7.09
C ARG A 154 14.28 -17.18 -5.78
N GLY A 155 14.64 -18.46 -5.74
CA GLY A 155 15.12 -19.16 -4.55
C GLY A 155 14.05 -20.06 -3.92
N PRO A 156 14.35 -20.67 -2.77
CA PRO A 156 13.44 -21.58 -2.09
C PRO A 156 12.18 -20.84 -1.62
N LEU A 157 11.01 -21.35 -2.03
CA LEU A 157 9.71 -20.79 -1.67
C LEU A 157 8.89 -21.80 -0.86
N GLN A 158 8.61 -21.47 0.41
CA GLN A 158 7.66 -22.23 1.22
C GLN A 158 6.21 -21.92 0.79
N ILE A 159 5.68 -22.68 -0.17
CA ILE A 159 4.33 -22.48 -0.72
C ILE A 159 3.25 -22.49 0.37
N ASN A 160 3.33 -23.41 1.33
CA ASN A 160 2.37 -23.48 2.44
C ASN A 160 2.40 -22.23 3.33
N ALA A 161 3.58 -21.64 3.54
CA ALA A 161 3.71 -20.40 4.32
C ALA A 161 3.14 -19.20 3.55
N LEU A 162 3.36 -19.16 2.23
CA LEU A 162 2.78 -18.12 1.36
C LEU A 162 1.25 -18.24 1.31
N HIS A 163 0.72 -19.46 1.18
CA HIS A 163 -0.71 -19.70 1.23
C HIS A 163 -1.35 -19.21 2.53
N ARG A 164 -0.75 -19.54 3.69
CA ARG A 164 -1.20 -19.03 4.99
C ARG A 164 -1.15 -17.50 5.09
N ALA A 165 -0.13 -16.88 4.49
CA ALA A 165 0.00 -15.43 4.48
C ALA A 165 -1.09 -14.74 3.64
N LEU A 166 -1.42 -15.30 2.48
CA LEU A 166 -2.52 -14.82 1.63
C LEU A 166 -3.88 -15.00 2.31
N GLN A 167 -4.11 -16.14 2.98
CA GLN A 167 -5.31 -16.37 3.77
C GLN A 167 -5.46 -15.38 4.92
N ALA A 168 -4.37 -15.09 5.63
CA ALA A 168 -4.37 -14.09 6.69
C ALA A 168 -4.71 -12.68 6.18
N LEU A 169 -4.29 -12.32 4.96
CA LEU A 169 -4.71 -11.05 4.35
C LEU A 169 -6.22 -11.04 4.08
N GLU A 170 -6.76 -12.09 3.46
CA GLU A 170 -8.20 -12.20 3.16
C GLU A 170 -9.06 -12.19 4.43
N GLU A 171 -8.61 -12.88 5.49
CA GLU A 171 -9.29 -12.90 6.78
C GLU A 171 -9.29 -11.50 7.45
N ARG A 172 -8.13 -10.84 7.44
CA ARG A 172 -7.91 -9.55 8.10
C ARG A 172 -8.61 -8.39 7.40
N HIS A 173 -8.62 -8.36 6.07
CA HIS A 173 -9.12 -7.22 5.29
C HIS A 173 -10.48 -7.54 4.68
N GLU A 174 -11.53 -7.00 5.27
CA GLU A 174 -12.92 -7.26 4.85
C GLU A 174 -13.16 -6.93 3.36
N SER A 175 -12.47 -5.90 2.84
CA SER A 175 -12.54 -5.51 1.42
C SER A 175 -12.12 -6.63 0.47
N LEU A 176 -11.17 -7.50 0.85
CA LEU A 176 -10.72 -8.64 0.02
C LEU A 176 -11.77 -9.75 -0.10
N ARG A 177 -12.79 -9.72 0.77
CA ARG A 177 -13.92 -10.66 0.82
C ARG A 177 -15.27 -9.97 0.66
N THR A 178 -15.28 -8.78 0.06
CA THR A 178 -16.49 -7.99 -0.18
C THR A 178 -17.04 -8.19 -1.59
N THR A 179 -18.34 -8.48 -1.70
CA THR A 179 -19.11 -8.45 -2.95
C THR A 179 -20.06 -7.25 -2.98
N PHE A 180 -20.64 -6.96 -4.14
CA PHE A 180 -21.45 -5.77 -4.37
C PHE A 180 -22.81 -6.14 -4.93
N THR A 181 -23.85 -5.48 -4.44
CA THR A 181 -25.23 -5.67 -4.92
C THR A 181 -25.96 -4.34 -4.99
N GLN A 182 -27.20 -4.35 -5.47
CA GLN A 182 -28.07 -3.18 -5.48
C GLN A 182 -29.46 -3.56 -4.99
N HIS A 183 -30.01 -2.76 -4.07
CA HIS A 183 -31.38 -2.91 -3.59
C HIS A 183 -32.07 -1.54 -3.62
N ASP A 184 -33.25 -1.46 -4.24
CA ASP A 184 -34.04 -0.21 -4.37
C ASP A 184 -33.24 1.00 -4.88
N GLY A 185 -32.36 0.75 -5.86
CA GLY A 185 -31.50 1.79 -6.45
C GLY A 185 -30.25 2.11 -5.65
N VAL A 186 -30.12 1.63 -4.41
CA VAL A 186 -28.96 1.86 -3.54
C VAL A 186 -27.92 0.76 -3.73
N GLY A 187 -26.69 1.17 -4.04
CA GLY A 187 -25.55 0.26 -4.12
C GLY A 187 -25.09 -0.18 -2.73
N LEU A 188 -24.93 -1.47 -2.53
CA LEU A 188 -24.57 -2.10 -1.26
C LEU A 188 -23.27 -2.90 -1.40
N GLN A 189 -22.52 -2.96 -0.29
CA GLN A 189 -21.41 -3.87 -0.09
C GLN A 189 -21.82 -4.98 0.88
N VAL A 190 -21.42 -6.21 0.58
CA VAL A 190 -21.71 -7.42 1.36
C VAL A 190 -20.39 -8.08 1.70
N VAL A 191 -20.02 -8.00 2.97
CA VAL A 191 -18.80 -8.61 3.50
C VAL A 191 -19.05 -10.09 3.76
N GLN A 192 -18.40 -10.95 2.98
CA GLN A 192 -18.56 -12.41 3.09
C GLN A 192 -17.76 -12.95 4.28
N PRO A 193 -18.21 -14.01 4.97
CA PRO A 193 -17.39 -14.67 5.98
C PRO A 193 -16.07 -15.15 5.36
N PHE A 194 -15.02 -15.21 6.19
CA PHE A 194 -13.76 -15.77 5.73
C PHE A 194 -13.90 -17.29 5.54
N GLU A 195 -13.57 -17.76 4.36
CA GLU A 195 -13.55 -19.19 4.01
C GLU A 195 -12.20 -19.54 3.38
N PRO A 196 -11.44 -20.49 3.96
CA PRO A 196 -10.13 -20.88 3.44
C PRO A 196 -10.25 -21.49 2.03
N LYS A 197 -9.71 -20.79 1.02
CA LYS A 197 -9.61 -21.29 -0.36
C LYS A 197 -8.26 -21.96 -0.61
N LYS A 198 -8.22 -22.90 -1.56
CA LYS A 198 -6.96 -23.47 -2.06
C LYS A 198 -6.23 -22.42 -2.90
N LEU A 199 -4.91 -22.34 -2.74
CA LEU A 199 -4.07 -21.53 -3.61
C LEU A 199 -3.98 -22.20 -4.99
N GLU A 200 -4.28 -21.43 -6.04
CA GLU A 200 -4.10 -21.88 -7.41
C GLU A 200 -2.62 -21.92 -7.75
N ILE A 201 -2.16 -23.08 -8.24
CA ILE A 201 -0.78 -23.28 -8.69
C ILE A 201 -0.84 -23.75 -10.14
N ILE A 202 -0.28 -22.96 -11.03
CA ILE A 202 -0.22 -23.22 -12.47
C ILE A 202 1.20 -23.69 -12.78
N ASP A 203 1.34 -24.96 -13.13
CA ASP A 203 2.64 -25.51 -13.53
C ASP A 203 3.01 -25.01 -14.94
N MET A 204 4.12 -24.29 -15.01
CA MET A 204 4.67 -23.67 -16.20
C MET A 204 6.15 -24.07 -16.35
N ALA A 205 6.57 -25.19 -15.75
CA ALA A 205 7.93 -25.69 -15.88
C ALA A 205 8.30 -25.91 -17.35
N GLY A 206 9.41 -25.31 -17.79
CA GLY A 206 9.86 -25.37 -19.18
C GLY A 206 9.04 -24.54 -20.17
N ALA A 207 8.08 -23.73 -19.71
CA ALA A 207 7.31 -22.85 -20.57
C ALA A 207 8.20 -21.75 -21.21
N THR A 208 7.87 -21.37 -22.43
CA THR A 208 8.51 -20.24 -23.10
C THR A 208 8.13 -18.93 -22.41
N ARG A 209 8.93 -17.88 -22.63
CA ARG A 209 8.60 -16.52 -22.16
C ARG A 209 7.23 -16.05 -22.68
N ASP A 210 6.91 -16.37 -23.92
CA ASP A 210 5.64 -15.98 -24.55
C ASP A 210 4.46 -16.71 -23.90
N ALA A 211 4.60 -18.00 -23.58
CA ALA A 211 3.58 -18.75 -22.86
C ALA A 211 3.34 -18.19 -21.45
N LEU A 212 4.41 -17.81 -20.74
CA LEU A 212 4.29 -17.13 -19.45
C LEU A 212 3.57 -15.78 -19.58
N GLN A 213 3.91 -14.97 -20.58
CA GLN A 213 3.26 -13.69 -20.81
C GLN A 213 1.77 -13.86 -21.14
N GLN A 214 1.41 -14.86 -21.96
CA GLN A 214 0.02 -15.18 -22.27
C GLN A 214 -0.76 -15.65 -21.03
N ALA A 215 -0.16 -16.50 -20.19
CA ALA A 215 -0.78 -16.95 -18.95
C ALA A 215 -1.06 -15.77 -18.02
N LEU A 216 -0.07 -14.90 -17.79
CA LEU A 216 -0.24 -13.69 -16.99
C LEU A 216 -1.29 -12.75 -17.61
N GLN A 217 -1.25 -12.51 -18.92
CA GLN A 217 -2.23 -11.67 -19.58
C GLN A 217 -3.65 -12.20 -19.39
N ARG A 218 -3.83 -13.53 -19.49
CA ARG A 218 -5.12 -14.18 -19.27
C ARG A 218 -5.63 -13.94 -17.85
N GLU A 219 -4.80 -14.14 -16.84
CA GLU A 219 -5.18 -13.87 -15.44
C GLU A 219 -5.55 -12.40 -15.22
N GLN A 220 -4.71 -11.50 -15.72
CA GLN A 220 -4.86 -10.05 -15.54
C GLN A 220 -6.09 -9.48 -16.25
N THR A 221 -6.57 -10.15 -17.30
CA THR A 221 -7.74 -9.71 -18.08
C THR A 221 -9.01 -10.50 -17.80
N THR A 222 -8.95 -11.59 -17.03
CA THR A 222 -10.14 -12.36 -16.67
C THR A 222 -11.07 -11.49 -15.82
N PRO A 223 -12.28 -11.14 -16.30
CA PRO A 223 -13.17 -10.22 -15.60
C PRO A 223 -13.59 -10.73 -14.22
N PHE A 224 -13.92 -9.81 -13.32
CA PHE A 224 -14.57 -10.14 -12.04
C PHE A 224 -16.09 -10.02 -12.16
N ASN A 225 -16.82 -11.03 -11.68
CA ASN A 225 -18.23 -10.86 -11.36
C ASN A 225 -18.39 -10.40 -9.90
N LEU A 226 -18.27 -9.09 -9.68
CA LEU A 226 -18.30 -8.49 -8.34
C LEU A 226 -19.60 -8.74 -7.54
N GLU A 227 -20.65 -9.29 -8.14
CA GLU A 227 -21.87 -9.74 -7.44
C GLU A 227 -21.67 -11.07 -6.71
N THR A 228 -20.88 -11.97 -7.30
CA THR A 228 -20.75 -13.35 -6.86
C THR A 228 -19.36 -13.70 -6.34
N GLU A 229 -18.35 -12.91 -6.69
CA GLU A 229 -16.98 -13.10 -6.20
C GLU A 229 -16.35 -11.76 -5.75
N PRO A 230 -15.51 -11.78 -4.70
CA PRO A 230 -14.71 -10.61 -4.34
C PRO A 230 -13.74 -10.22 -5.44
N GLY A 231 -13.39 -8.94 -5.50
CA GLY A 231 -12.43 -8.39 -6.46
C GLY A 231 -10.97 -8.74 -6.16
N TRP A 232 -10.65 -9.97 -5.76
CA TRP A 232 -9.32 -10.44 -5.37
C TRP A 232 -9.10 -11.89 -5.82
N ARG A 233 -8.04 -12.14 -6.61
CA ARG A 233 -7.59 -13.48 -7.02
C ARG A 233 -6.06 -13.58 -6.90
N THR A 234 -5.59 -14.77 -6.52
CA THR A 234 -4.16 -15.03 -6.34
C THR A 234 -3.78 -16.39 -6.90
N SER A 235 -2.65 -16.46 -7.60
CA SER A 235 -2.09 -17.71 -8.11
C SER A 235 -0.57 -17.70 -8.06
N ILE A 236 0.01 -18.90 -8.18
CA ILE A 236 1.46 -19.08 -8.37
C ILE A 236 1.68 -19.77 -9.70
N LEU A 237 2.42 -19.12 -10.60
CA LEU A 237 2.94 -19.77 -11.80
C LEU A 237 4.32 -20.35 -11.45
N ARG A 238 4.44 -21.68 -11.44
CA ARG A 238 5.69 -22.38 -11.12
C ARG A 238 6.51 -22.54 -12.40
N LEU A 239 7.65 -21.85 -12.49
CA LEU A 239 8.56 -21.91 -13.64
C LEU A 239 9.66 -22.97 -13.47
N GLY A 240 9.95 -23.33 -12.22
CA GLY A 240 10.94 -24.34 -11.83
C GLY A 240 10.85 -24.68 -10.34
N GLU A 241 11.88 -25.32 -9.78
CA GLU A 241 11.93 -25.64 -8.34
C GLU A 241 12.12 -24.40 -7.46
N GLU A 242 12.88 -23.41 -7.95
CA GLU A 242 13.22 -22.18 -7.23
C GLU A 242 12.88 -20.93 -8.06
N ASP A 243 11.95 -21.03 -9.01
CA ASP A 243 11.54 -19.91 -9.86
C ASP A 243 10.02 -19.91 -10.01
N HIS A 244 9.40 -18.86 -9.50
CA HIS A 244 7.96 -18.73 -9.39
C HIS A 244 7.53 -17.31 -9.75
N VAL A 245 6.29 -17.15 -10.20
CA VAL A 245 5.63 -15.84 -10.28
C VAL A 245 4.40 -15.88 -9.40
N LEU A 246 4.36 -15.01 -8.39
CA LEU A 246 3.14 -14.73 -7.64
C LEU A 246 2.33 -13.69 -8.43
N SER A 247 1.12 -14.07 -8.83
CA SER A 247 0.16 -13.22 -9.52
C SER A 247 -0.96 -12.87 -8.56
N ILE A 248 -1.20 -11.58 -8.35
CA ILE A 248 -2.29 -11.05 -7.54
C ILE A 248 -3.07 -10.09 -8.43
N VAL A 249 -4.34 -10.37 -8.67
CA VAL A 249 -5.21 -9.50 -9.45
C VAL A 249 -6.31 -8.98 -8.54
N MET A 250 -6.42 -7.66 -8.46
CA MET A 250 -7.44 -6.99 -7.64
C MET A 250 -8.30 -6.07 -8.49
N HIS A 251 -9.52 -5.81 -8.07
CA HIS A 251 -10.37 -4.77 -8.65
C HIS A 251 -10.23 -3.46 -7.85
N HIS A 252 -10.12 -2.32 -8.53
CA HIS A 252 -9.92 -0.99 -7.89
C HIS A 252 -11.10 -0.58 -6.97
N ILE A 253 -12.22 -1.31 -7.00
CA ILE A 253 -13.35 -1.10 -6.08
C ILE A 253 -13.04 -1.53 -4.63
N ILE A 254 -12.08 -2.43 -4.45
CA ILE A 254 -11.65 -2.95 -3.13
C ILE A 254 -10.24 -2.50 -2.73
N THR A 255 -9.50 -1.84 -3.63
CA THR A 255 -8.10 -1.45 -3.40
C THR A 255 -7.77 -0.14 -4.09
N ASP A 256 -6.74 0.54 -3.59
CA ASP A 256 -6.13 1.71 -4.20
C ASP A 256 -4.59 1.63 -4.06
N GLY A 257 -3.88 2.66 -4.55
CA GLY A 257 -2.42 2.69 -4.49
C GLY A 257 -1.85 2.62 -3.06
N TRP A 258 -2.58 3.10 -2.05
CA TRP A 258 -2.14 3.04 -0.66
C TRP A 258 -2.33 1.65 -0.06
N SER A 259 -3.49 1.06 -0.31
CA SER A 259 -3.89 -0.28 0.11
C SER A 259 -2.93 -1.33 -0.44
N ILE A 260 -2.43 -1.17 -1.68
CA ILE A 260 -1.40 -2.03 -2.26
C ILE A 260 -0.13 -2.05 -1.38
N GLY A 261 0.32 -0.89 -0.88
CA GLY A 261 1.49 -0.80 0.00
C GLY A 261 1.27 -1.45 1.37
N ILE A 262 0.04 -1.44 1.88
CA ILE A 262 -0.34 -2.16 3.11
C ILE A 262 -0.29 -3.68 2.85
N ILE A 263 -0.95 -4.13 1.79
CA ILE A 263 -1.02 -5.56 1.41
C ILE A 263 0.37 -6.14 1.21
N GLN A 264 1.26 -5.44 0.48
CA GLN A 264 2.63 -5.91 0.24
C GLN A 264 3.42 -6.07 1.56
N ARG A 265 3.32 -5.09 2.46
CA ARG A 265 4.02 -5.10 3.75
C ARG A 265 3.51 -6.21 4.66
N GLU A 266 2.20 -6.36 4.76
CA GLU A 266 1.58 -7.40 5.57
C GLU A 266 1.81 -8.79 4.99
N LEU A 267 1.80 -8.96 3.65
CA LEU A 267 2.16 -10.22 3.00
C LEU A 267 3.56 -10.68 3.41
N ALA A 268 4.55 -9.78 3.36
CA ALA A 268 5.93 -10.09 3.76
C ALA A 268 6.02 -10.46 5.26
N MET A 269 5.31 -9.73 6.12
CA MET A 269 5.25 -10.01 7.56
C MET A 269 4.62 -11.38 7.85
N PHE A 270 3.45 -11.64 7.27
CA PHE A 270 2.69 -12.87 7.44
C PHE A 270 3.42 -14.07 6.88
N TYR A 271 4.09 -13.92 5.73
CA TYR A 271 4.94 -14.95 5.15
C TYR A 271 6.11 -15.29 6.07
N SER A 272 6.81 -14.28 6.59
CA SER A 272 7.92 -14.47 7.53
C SER A 272 7.47 -15.19 8.80
N ALA A 273 6.31 -14.82 9.36
CA ALA A 273 5.74 -15.48 10.52
C ALA A 273 5.39 -16.94 10.23
N ALA A 274 4.70 -17.20 9.12
CA ALA A 274 4.31 -18.55 8.72
C ALA A 274 5.52 -19.47 8.46
N CYS A 275 6.61 -18.95 7.89
CA CYS A 275 7.87 -19.69 7.71
C CYS A 275 8.50 -20.13 9.05
N GLN A 276 8.25 -19.38 10.12
CA GLN A 276 8.72 -19.68 11.48
C GLN A 276 7.71 -20.54 12.26
N GLY A 277 6.62 -20.98 11.63
CA GLY A 277 5.54 -21.72 12.29
C GLY A 277 4.65 -20.85 13.19
N ILE A 278 4.76 -19.52 13.11
CA ILE A 278 3.97 -18.58 13.87
C ILE A 278 2.68 -18.27 13.10
N GLU A 279 1.55 -18.21 13.81
CA GLU A 279 0.26 -17.82 13.23
C GLU A 279 0.32 -16.37 12.71
N PRO A 280 0.07 -16.11 11.42
CA PRO A 280 0.28 -14.78 10.83
C PRO A 280 -0.49 -13.65 11.53
N LEU A 281 -1.76 -13.87 11.87
CA LEU A 281 -2.61 -12.84 12.49
C LEU A 281 -2.20 -12.50 13.92
N SER A 282 -1.44 -13.36 14.61
CA SER A 282 -0.87 -13.05 15.92
C SER A 282 0.12 -11.87 15.89
N GLN A 283 0.70 -11.57 14.73
CA GLN A 283 1.62 -10.45 14.54
C GLN A 283 0.91 -9.10 14.34
N SER A 284 -0.42 -9.11 14.17
CA SER A 284 -1.19 -7.91 13.82
C SER A 284 -1.50 -6.99 15.01
N GLY A 285 -1.02 -7.30 16.22
CA GLY A 285 -1.30 -6.56 17.44
C GLY A 285 -0.29 -5.46 17.76
N ARG A 286 -0.71 -4.19 17.65
CA ARG A 286 -0.07 -2.95 18.18
C ARG A 286 1.34 -2.65 17.67
N GLY A 287 1.45 -1.59 16.85
CA GLY A 287 2.54 -0.59 16.73
C GLY A 287 3.89 -0.85 17.42
N LYS A 288 4.48 -2.04 17.29
CA LYS A 288 5.82 -2.34 17.76
C LYS A 288 6.76 -2.23 16.57
N ARG A 289 7.78 -1.38 16.75
CA ARG A 289 8.90 -1.17 15.83
C ARG A 289 9.38 -2.51 15.26
N LEU A 290 9.23 -2.66 13.95
CA LEU A 290 9.86 -3.73 13.18
C LEU A 290 11.37 -3.63 13.37
N ARG A 291 11.99 -4.65 13.97
CA ARG A 291 13.44 -4.86 13.81
C ARG A 291 13.67 -5.22 12.35
N LYS A 292 14.67 -4.61 11.71
CA LYS A 292 15.10 -4.93 10.33
C LYS A 292 15.32 -6.45 10.22
N LEU A 293 14.40 -7.14 9.56
CA LEU A 293 14.59 -8.51 9.11
C LEU A 293 15.11 -8.42 7.68
N SER A 294 16.38 -8.79 7.50
CA SER A 294 17.04 -8.89 6.21
C SER A 294 16.48 -10.09 5.45
N THR A 295 15.42 -9.89 4.67
CA THR A 295 15.02 -10.83 3.63
C THR A 295 15.70 -10.44 2.32
N ASN A 296 16.68 -11.25 1.90
CA ASN A 296 17.23 -11.20 0.55
C ASN A 296 16.20 -11.75 -0.45
N VAL A 297 15.19 -10.94 -0.78
CA VAL A 297 14.33 -11.15 -1.93
C VAL A 297 14.39 -9.88 -2.76
N SER A 298 15.14 -9.93 -3.86
CA SER A 298 15.22 -8.85 -4.83
C SER A 298 13.88 -8.73 -5.58
N LEU A 299 13.05 -7.79 -5.16
CA LEU A 299 11.82 -7.39 -5.84
C LEU A 299 12.19 -6.56 -7.09
N SER A 300 12.11 -7.16 -8.27
CA SER A 300 12.15 -6.39 -9.53
C SER A 300 10.71 -6.16 -10.01
N THR A 301 10.21 -4.93 -9.87
CA THR A 301 8.97 -4.49 -10.53
C THR A 301 9.26 -4.26 -12.00
N GLY A 302 8.96 -5.24 -12.85
CA GLY A 302 8.95 -5.05 -14.29
C GLY A 302 7.59 -4.47 -14.70
N SER A 303 7.56 -3.19 -15.07
CA SER A 303 6.45 -2.64 -15.85
C SER A 303 6.50 -3.30 -17.23
N VAL A 304 5.59 -4.23 -17.49
CA VAL A 304 5.35 -4.69 -18.86
C VAL A 304 4.49 -3.61 -19.51
N SER A 305 5.11 -2.88 -20.43
CA SER A 305 4.46 -1.90 -21.31
C SER A 305 3.52 -2.59 -22.30
#